data_AF-A0A401T9C4-F1
#
_entry.id   AF-A0A401T9C4-F1
#
_cell.length_a   1.000
_cell.length_b   1.000
_cell.length_c   1.000
_cell.angle_alpha   90.00
_cell.angle_beta   90.00
_cell.angle_gamma   90.00
#
_symmetry.space_group_name_H-M   'P 1'
#
loop_
_entity.id
_entity.type
_entity.pdbx_description
1 polymer ?
#
loop_
_entity_poly.entity_id
_entity_poly.type
_entity_poly.pdbx_seq_one_letter_code
_entity_poly.pdbx_strand_id
1 'polypeptide(L)'
;DEEFSVSSVFFSDVIHANKNDVPCIFRITAPQLTVPSSKASLLVLADSEKEKKKWVTVINELVAICKQNGFKERSAVCLKEAYDSALPLIRNTLAATII
;
A
#
# COMPACT_ATOMS: atom_id res chain seq x y z
N ASP A 1 -11.37 -8.76 3.55
CA ASP A 1 -10.77 -7.50 3.12
C ASP A 1 -10.30 -7.71 1.71
N GLU A 2 -11.08 -7.22 0.76
CA GLU A 2 -10.82 -7.42 -0.68
C GLU A 2 -9.72 -6.48 -1.21
N GLU A 3 -9.15 -5.65 -0.33
CA GLU A 3 -8.27 -4.57 -0.70
C GLU A 3 -6.80 -4.89 -0.41
N PHE A 4 -6.53 -5.58 0.70
CA PHE A 4 -5.18 -6.08 1.01
C PHE A 4 -4.95 -7.52 0.52
N SER A 5 -3.84 -7.78 -0.18
CA SER A 5 -3.41 -9.14 -0.55
C SER A 5 -1.89 -9.30 -0.62
N VAL A 6 -1.43 -10.54 -0.40
CA VAL A 6 -0.03 -10.96 -0.61
C VAL A 6 -0.02 -12.16 -1.53
N SER A 7 0.73 -12.10 -2.63
CA SER A 7 0.74 -13.16 -3.64
C SER A 7 2.12 -13.40 -4.23
N SER A 8 2.36 -14.62 -4.72
CA SER A 8 3.50 -14.89 -5.60
C SER A 8 3.33 -14.18 -6.94
N VAL A 9 4.43 -13.99 -7.64
CA VAL A 9 4.46 -13.37 -8.97
C VAL A 9 4.86 -14.38 -10.04
N PHE A 10 4.41 -14.15 -11.26
CA PHE A 10 4.88 -14.85 -12.44
C PHE A 10 6.05 -14.12 -13.08
N PHE A 11 6.81 -14.80 -13.96
CA PHE A 11 7.88 -14.14 -14.73
C PHE A 11 7.34 -13.00 -15.60
N SER A 12 6.11 -13.10 -16.09
CA SER A 12 5.43 -12.01 -16.83
C SER A 12 5.15 -10.77 -15.99
N ASP A 13 5.12 -10.90 -14.66
CA ASP A 13 4.83 -9.79 -13.75
C ASP A 13 6.09 -8.93 -13.49
N VAL A 14 7.27 -9.36 -13.96
CA VAL A 14 8.57 -8.73 -13.67
C VAL A 14 9.41 -8.58 -14.95
N ILE A 15 9.84 -7.35 -15.23
CA ILE A 15 10.47 -7.03 -16.53
C ILE A 15 11.98 -7.32 -16.52
N HIS A 16 12.64 -7.17 -15.36
CA HIS A 16 14.11 -7.24 -15.25
C HIS A 16 14.61 -8.24 -14.19
N ALA A 17 13.74 -9.13 -13.69
CA ALA A 17 14.16 -10.13 -12.72
C ALA A 17 14.81 -11.34 -13.41
N ASN A 18 15.87 -11.89 -12.82
CA ASN A 18 16.39 -13.18 -13.28
C ASN A 18 15.35 -14.28 -13.00
N LYS A 19 15.27 -15.29 -13.87
CA LYS A 19 14.35 -16.43 -13.70
C LYS A 19 14.54 -17.14 -12.35
N ASN A 20 15.77 -17.16 -11.85
CA ASN A 20 16.11 -17.76 -10.56
C ASN A 20 15.62 -16.94 -9.36
N ASP A 21 15.39 -15.64 -9.55
CA ASP A 21 14.95 -14.74 -8.47
C ASP A 21 13.43 -14.70 -8.36
N VAL A 22 12.70 -15.00 -9.44
CA VAL A 22 11.22 -15.01 -9.46
C VAL A 22 10.60 -15.80 -8.30
N PRO A 23 11.07 -17.01 -7.95
CA PRO A 23 10.53 -17.76 -6.82
C PRO A 23 10.65 -17.00 -5.49
N CYS A 24 11.66 -16.15 -5.35
CA CYS A 24 11.94 -15.31 -4.18
C CYS A 24 11.18 -13.98 -4.16
N ILE A 25 10.49 -13.61 -5.25
CA ILE A 25 9.71 -12.37 -5.35
C ILE A 25 8.26 -12.61 -4.94
N PHE A 26 7.68 -11.66 -4.21
CA PHE A 26 6.26 -11.62 -3.91
C PHE A 26 5.70 -10.20 -4.03
N ARG A 27 4.39 -10.11 -4.23
CA ARG A 27 3.63 -8.87 -4.41
C ARG A 27 2.76 -8.64 -3.19
N ILE A 28 2.84 -7.44 -2.64
CA ILE A 28 1.92 -6.92 -1.63
C ILE A 28 1.04 -5.88 -2.30
N THR A 29 -0.28 -6.04 -2.22
CA THR A 29 -1.25 -5.07 -2.72
C THR A 29 -2.07 -4.53 -1.57
N ALA A 30 -2.26 -3.22 -1.50
CA ALA A 30 -2.97 -2.54 -0.42
C ALA A 30 -3.78 -1.34 -0.94
N PRO A 31 -4.83 -0.91 -0.20
CA PRO A 31 -5.48 0.39 -0.41
C PRO A 31 -4.47 1.54 -0.46
N GLN A 32 -4.68 2.51 -1.35
CA GLN A 32 -4.09 3.84 -1.25
C GLN A 32 -5.14 4.83 -0.74
N LEU A 33 -4.68 5.80 0.05
CA LEU A 33 -5.50 6.91 0.53
C LEU A 33 -5.71 7.99 -0.55
N THR A 34 -6.05 7.58 -1.77
CA THR A 34 -6.37 8.48 -2.89
C THR A 34 -7.89 8.60 -3.07
N VAL A 35 -8.36 9.70 -3.66
CA VAL A 35 -9.75 9.85 -4.10
C VAL A 35 -9.76 10.02 -5.63
N PRO A 36 -10.33 9.07 -6.41
CA PRO A 36 -10.98 7.82 -5.98
C PRO A 36 -9.99 6.79 -5.37
N SER A 37 -10.51 5.85 -4.58
CA SER A 37 -9.68 4.81 -3.96
C SER A 37 -9.00 3.97 -5.04
N SER A 38 -7.69 3.80 -4.90
CA SER A 38 -6.87 3.02 -5.81
C SER A 38 -6.01 2.03 -5.02
N LYS A 39 -5.49 0.98 -5.65
CA LYS A 39 -4.62 0.00 -5.00
C LYS A 39 -3.16 0.25 -5.36
N ALA A 40 -2.27 0.23 -4.37
CA ALA A 40 -0.83 0.16 -4.58
C ALA A 40 -0.40 -1.30 -4.66
N SER A 41 0.57 -1.62 -5.50
CA SER A 41 1.29 -2.89 -5.44
C SER A 41 2.78 -2.66 -5.27
N LEU A 42 3.38 -3.35 -4.32
CA LEU A 42 4.81 -3.37 -4.06
C LEU A 42 5.35 -4.77 -4.36
N LEU A 43 6.43 -4.84 -5.14
CA LEU A 43 7.19 -6.06 -5.36
C LEU A 43 8.36 -6.11 -4.38
N VAL A 44 8.52 -7.26 -3.73
CA VAL A 44 9.58 -7.49 -2.74
C VAL A 44 10.36 -8.73 -3.15
N LEU A 45 11.67 -8.58 -3.28
CA LEU A 45 12.62 -9.68 -3.46
C LEU A 45 13.18 -10.07 -2.10
N ALA A 46 13.02 -11.34 -1.72
CA ALA A 46 13.68 -11.92 -0.55
C ALA A 46 15.01 -12.59 -0.95
N ASP A 47 15.88 -12.85 0.02
CA ASP A 47 17.18 -13.50 -0.25
C ASP A 47 17.01 -14.96 -0.68
N SER A 48 15.88 -15.59 -0.35
CA SER A 48 15.54 -16.95 -0.78
C SER A 48 14.03 -17.20 -0.81
N GLU A 49 13.60 -18.24 -1.53
CA GLU A 49 12.20 -18.68 -1.54
C GLU A 49 11.71 -19.06 -0.13
N LYS A 50 12.60 -19.63 0.68
CA LYS A 50 12.31 -19.97 2.08
C LYS A 50 12.04 -18.71 2.91
N GLU A 51 12.83 -17.67 2.71
CA GLU A 51 12.64 -16.40 3.42
C GLU A 51 11.36 -15.70 2.97
N LYS A 52 11.09 -15.64 1.66
CA LYS A 52 9.81 -15.19 1.14
C LYS A 52 8.63 -15.89 1.81
N LYS A 53 8.66 -17.23 1.93
CA LYS A 53 7.57 -17.98 2.59
C LYS A 53 7.35 -17.50 4.03
N LYS A 54 8.43 -17.28 4.79
CA LYS A 54 8.35 -16.71 6.15
C LYS A 54 7.71 -15.32 6.14
N TRP A 55 8.18 -14.43 5.28
CA TRP A 55 7.62 -13.07 5.16
C TRP A 55 6.14 -13.08 4.82
N VAL A 56 5.73 -13.90 3.85
CA VAL A 56 4.32 -14.05 3.48
C VAL A 56 3.49 -14.55 4.66
N THR A 57 3.97 -15.53 5.43
CA THR A 57 3.29 -16.01 6.65
C THR A 57 3.15 -14.89 7.69
N VAL A 58 4.25 -14.22 8.05
CA VAL A 58 4.26 -13.14 9.05
C VAL A 58 3.30 -12.02 8.66
N ILE A 59 3.33 -11.57 7.40
CA ILE A 59 2.45 -10.50 6.93
C ILE A 59 0.98 -10.92 7.01
N ASN A 60 0.64 -12.15 6.61
CA ASN A 60 -0.74 -12.65 6.71
C ASN A 60 -1.22 -12.77 8.16
N GLU A 61 -0.36 -13.22 9.08
CA GLU A 61 -0.65 -13.27 10.50
C GLU A 61 -0.87 -11.86 11.09
N LEU A 62 -0.01 -10.91 10.76
CA LEU A 62 -0.15 -9.52 11.17
C LEU A 62 -1.47 -8.92 10.68
N VAL A 63 -1.84 -9.18 9.42
CA VAL A 63 -3.13 -8.73 8.84
C VAL A 63 -4.31 -9.39 9.55
N ALA A 64 -4.21 -10.67 9.91
CA ALA A 64 -5.25 -11.36 10.68
C ALA A 64 -5.41 -10.73 12.07
N ILE A 65 -4.31 -10.43 12.76
CA ILE A 65 -4.30 -9.76 14.06
C ILE A 65 -4.92 -8.35 13.95
N CYS A 66 -4.54 -7.56 12.95
CA CYS A 66 -5.11 -6.23 12.73
C CYS A 66 -6.64 -6.29 12.52
N LYS A 67 -7.13 -7.29 11.78
CA LYS A 67 -8.57 -7.51 11.56
C LYS A 67 -9.28 -7.90 12.86
N GLN A 68 -8.70 -8.79 13.67
CA GLN A 68 -9.26 -9.21 14.96
C GLN A 68 -9.32 -8.06 15.96
N ASN A 69 -8.31 -7.19 15.97
CA ASN A 69 -8.23 -6.04 16.87
C ASN A 69 -9.13 -4.87 16.45
N GLY A 70 -9.91 -5.01 15.37
CA GLY A 70 -10.85 -3.98 14.96
C GLY A 70 -10.16 -2.65 14.65
N PHE A 71 -8.96 -2.70 14.06
CA PHE A 71 -8.31 -1.54 13.45
C PHE A 71 -9.17 -1.10 12.26
N LYS A 72 -10.34 -0.51 12.55
CA LYS A 72 -11.06 0.30 11.58
C LYS A 72 -10.07 1.38 11.22
N GLU A 73 -9.66 1.40 9.95
CA GLU A 73 -9.01 2.55 9.34
C GLU A 73 -9.63 3.78 9.97
N ARG A 74 -8.82 4.53 10.73
CA ARG A 74 -9.26 5.82 11.21
C ARG A 74 -9.65 6.56 9.94
N SER A 75 -10.94 6.84 9.78
CA SER A 75 -11.57 7.52 8.64
C SER A 75 -11.15 8.99 8.58
N ALA A 76 -9.88 9.24 8.79
CA ALA A 76 -9.30 10.52 9.13
C ALA A 76 -7.90 10.51 8.55
N VAL A 77 -7.81 10.60 7.23
CA VAL A 77 -7.26 11.75 6.51
C VAL A 77 -7.67 11.55 5.05
N CYS A 78 -8.86 12.03 4.69
CA CYS A 78 -9.09 12.38 3.30
C CYS A 78 -8.14 13.55 3.03
N LEU A 79 -7.00 13.28 2.40
CA LEU A 79 -6.09 14.30 1.91
C LEU A 79 -6.82 14.96 0.74
N LYS A 80 -7.80 15.82 1.07
CA LYS A 80 -8.32 16.82 0.15
C LYS A 80 -7.16 17.77 -0.08
N GLU A 81 -6.31 17.44 -1.04
CA GLU A 81 -5.43 18.45 -1.62
C GLU A 81 -6.34 19.59 -2.07
N ALA A 82 -6.32 20.70 -1.34
CA ALA A 82 -7.03 21.93 -1.69
C ALA A 82 -6.28 22.67 -2.81
N TYR A 83 -5.68 21.93 -3.74
CA TYR A 83 -4.84 22.48 -4.79
C TYR A 83 -5.33 21.98 -6.14
N ASP A 84 -6.34 22.68 -6.65
CA ASP A 84 -6.56 22.76 -8.08
C ASP A 84 -5.62 23.86 -8.61
N SER A 85 -4.72 23.51 -9.52
CA SER A 85 -3.87 24.47 -10.22
C SER A 85 -4.65 25.52 -11.02
N ALA A 86 -5.96 25.33 -11.21
CA ALA A 86 -6.88 26.31 -11.78
C ALA A 86 -7.57 27.23 -10.75
N LEU A 87 -7.30 27.08 -9.44
CA LEU A 87 -7.84 27.97 -8.39
C LEU A 87 -6.77 28.96 -7.88
N PRO A 88 -6.71 30.20 -8.40
CA PRO A 88 -5.67 31.19 -8.07
C PRO A 88 -5.81 31.85 -6.68
N LEU A 89 -6.59 31.28 -5.76
CA LEU A 89 -7.07 31.96 -4.55
C LEU A 89 -6.20 31.81 -3.28
N ILE A 90 -5.03 31.18 -3.36
CA ILE A 90 -4.15 30.98 -2.18
C ILE A 90 -3.40 32.26 -1.77
N ARG A 91 -3.50 33.37 -2.50
CA ARG A 91 -2.75 34.58 -2.14
C ARG A 91 -3.25 35.33 -0.90
N ASN A 92 -4.47 35.10 -0.42
CA ASN A 92 -5.06 35.91 0.66
C ASN A 92 -5.58 35.12 1.88
N THR A 93 -5.11 33.89 2.11
CA THR A 93 -5.60 33.10 3.24
C THR A 93 -5.05 33.62 4.57
N LEU A 94 -5.89 34.31 5.36
CA LEU A 94 -5.58 34.63 6.76
C LEU A 94 -5.74 33.37 7.59
N ALA A 95 -4.65 32.87 8.17
CA ALA A 95 -4.66 31.70 9.04
C ALA A 95 -5.42 32.02 10.34
N ALA A 96 -6.55 31.34 10.57
CA ALA A 96 -7.18 31.33 11.88
C ALA A 96 -6.49 30.27 12.75
N THR A 97 -5.91 30.70 13.87
CA THR A 97 -5.36 29.81 14.88
C THR A 97 -6.51 29.08 15.58
N ILE A 98 -6.32 27.79 15.86
CA ILE A 98 -7.23 27.05 16.73
C ILE A 98 -6.81 27.40 18.17
N ILE A 99 -7.74 27.92 18.98
CA ILE A 99 -7.61 28.05 20.44
C ILE A 99 -8.41 26.92 21.07
#